data_AF-A0A1L6TCC2-F1
#
_entry.id   AF-A0A1L6TCC2-F1
#
_cell.length_a   1.000
_cell.length_b   1.000
_cell.length_c   1.000
_cell.angle_alpha   90.00
_cell.angle_beta   90.00
_cell.angle_gamma   90.00
#
_symmetry.space_group_name_H-M   'P 1'
#
loop_
_entity.id
_entity.type
_entity.pdbx_description
1 polymer ?
#
loop_
_entity_poly.entity_id
_entity_poly.type
_entity_poly.pdbx_seq_one_letter_code
_entity_poly.pdbx_strand_id
1 'polypeptide(L)'
;MKKLLINLLARWNIVSLFALLALMSGCSMLGLGGDPELTIKVTTHQYTNNGNNFYLLVAQDNNKSYISHSYYSLYSQFNSSQYQRYFITPKYESSYSFSYPLDQKKATSLYFLLNSDSRQWKLRVKPGVKKVTVDVSSDKVTMD
;
A
#
# COMPACT_ATOMS: atom_id res chain seq x y z
N MET A 1 -1.60 32.50 -63.72
CA MET A 1 -1.19 31.18 -63.15
C MET A 1 -0.44 31.28 -61.82
N LYS A 2 0.52 32.22 -61.61
CA LYS A 2 1.26 32.36 -60.33
C LYS A 2 0.40 32.62 -59.08
N LYS A 3 -0.73 33.34 -59.20
CA LYS A 3 -1.61 33.66 -58.05
C LYS A 3 -2.41 32.47 -57.50
N LEU A 4 -2.65 31.42 -58.31
CA LEU A 4 -3.40 30.24 -57.87
C LEU A 4 -2.54 29.28 -57.03
N LEU A 5 -1.24 29.15 -57.36
CA LEU A 5 -0.29 28.31 -56.63
C LEU A 5 0.00 28.85 -55.22
N ILE A 6 0.05 30.17 -55.04
CA ILE A 6 0.33 30.79 -53.73
C ILE A 6 -0.83 30.56 -52.74
N ASN A 7 -2.08 30.59 -53.22
CA ASN A 7 -3.25 30.31 -52.38
C ASN A 7 -3.39 28.84 -51.97
N LEU A 8 -2.88 27.90 -52.78
CA LEU A 8 -2.87 26.47 -52.45
C LEU A 8 -1.80 26.14 -51.41
N LEU A 9 -0.60 26.72 -51.54
CA LEU A 9 0.51 26.53 -50.59
C LEU A 9 0.22 27.17 -49.22
N ALA A 10 -0.47 28.31 -49.19
CA ALA A 10 -0.86 28.97 -47.93
C ALA A 10 -1.90 28.14 -47.14
N ARG A 11 -2.83 27.47 -47.83
CA ARG A 11 -3.87 26.64 -47.19
C ARG A 11 -3.31 25.33 -46.63
N TRP A 12 -2.29 24.74 -47.25
CA TRP A 12 -1.64 23.54 -46.73
C TRP A 12 -0.82 23.80 -45.46
N ASN A 13 -0.20 24.98 -45.33
CA ASN A 13 0.56 25.34 -44.13
C ASN A 13 -0.33 25.53 -42.90
N ILE A 14 -1.53 26.09 -43.04
CA ILE A 14 -2.42 26.36 -41.91
C ILE A 14 -3.01 25.06 -41.32
N VAL A 15 -3.32 24.08 -42.17
CA VAL A 15 -3.86 22.77 -41.71
C VAL A 15 -2.77 21.97 -40.98
N SER A 16 -1.51 22.08 -41.40
CA SER A 16 -0.39 21.41 -40.71
C SER A 16 -0.11 21.98 -39.31
N LEU A 17 -0.33 23.28 -39.09
CA LEU A 17 -0.08 23.93 -37.80
C LEU A 17 -1.13 23.56 -36.75
N PHE A 18 -2.40 23.39 -37.15
CA PHE A 18 -3.46 22.91 -36.25
C PHE A 18 -3.32 21.43 -35.89
N ALA A 19 -2.81 20.59 -36.81
CA ALA A 19 -2.54 19.18 -36.53
C ALA A 19 -1.37 19.01 -35.53
N LEU A 20 -0.34 19.87 -35.60
CA LEU A 20 0.77 19.85 -34.64
C LEU A 20 0.35 20.27 -33.22
N LEU A 21 -0.55 21.26 -33.12
CA LEU A 21 -1.12 21.72 -31.84
C LEU A 21 -2.02 20.68 -31.17
N ALA A 22 -2.77 19.88 -31.95
CA ALA A 22 -3.57 18.78 -31.43
C ALA A 22 -2.73 17.58 -30.95
N LEU A 23 -1.53 17.39 -31.48
CA LEU A 23 -0.59 16.36 -31.03
C LEU A 23 0.22 16.78 -29.79
N MET A 24 0.32 18.09 -29.51
CA MET A 24 1.04 18.61 -28.33
C MET A 24 0.15 18.77 -27.08
N SER A 25 -1.18 18.68 -27.20
CA SER A 25 -2.11 18.64 -26.06
C SER A 25 -2.32 17.23 -25.50
N GLY A 26 -1.66 16.23 -26.09
CA GLY A 26 -1.67 14.83 -25.66
C GLY A 26 -0.63 14.47 -24.59
N CYS A 27 -0.17 15.42 -23.76
CA CYS A 27 0.38 15.05 -22.45
C CYS A 27 -0.80 14.62 -21.58
N SER A 28 -1.23 13.38 -21.81
CA SER A 28 -2.11 12.61 -20.97
C SER A 28 -1.91 12.99 -19.51
N MET A 29 -2.96 13.53 -18.89
CA MET A 29 -3.20 13.33 -17.45
C MET A 29 -3.49 11.84 -17.22
N LEU A 30 -2.55 10.96 -17.55
CA LEU A 30 -2.57 9.55 -17.18
C LEU A 30 -1.94 9.48 -15.79
N GLY A 31 -2.78 9.21 -14.78
CA GLY A 31 -2.31 8.64 -13.53
C GLY A 31 -2.22 9.58 -12.33
N LEU A 32 -3.25 10.38 -12.04
CA LEU A 32 -3.47 10.85 -10.65
C LEU A 32 -4.21 9.83 -9.78
N GLY A 33 -4.61 8.69 -10.34
CA GLY A 33 -5.07 7.53 -9.58
C GLY A 33 -3.89 6.60 -9.34
N GLY A 34 -3.05 6.91 -8.34
CA GLY A 34 -2.08 5.94 -7.86
C GLY A 34 -2.78 4.64 -7.44
N ASP A 35 -2.06 3.52 -7.49
CA ASP A 35 -2.61 2.24 -7.04
C ASP A 35 -3.18 2.40 -5.64
N PRO A 36 -4.38 1.86 -5.35
CA PRO A 36 -4.95 1.94 -4.02
C PRO A 36 -4.00 1.30 -3.01
N GLU A 37 -3.62 2.07 -1.98
CA GLU A 37 -2.77 1.61 -0.89
C GLU A 37 -3.50 1.65 0.45
N LEU A 38 -3.14 0.74 1.34
CA LEU A 38 -3.44 0.78 2.76
C LEU A 38 -2.28 1.45 3.50
N THR A 39 -2.55 2.56 4.18
CA THR A 39 -1.63 3.13 5.16
C THR A 39 -1.85 2.49 6.52
N ILE A 40 -0.82 1.82 7.03
CA ILE A 40 -0.80 1.17 8.34
C ILE A 40 0.04 2.02 9.29
N LYS A 41 -0.61 2.67 10.25
CA LYS A 41 0.08 3.39 11.32
C LYS A 41 0.21 2.46 12.53
N VAL A 42 1.43 2.19 12.98
CA VAL A 42 1.69 1.36 14.16
C VAL A 42 2.31 2.20 15.25
N THR A 43 1.64 2.30 16.40
CA THR A 43 2.15 2.95 17.61
C THR A 43 2.74 1.89 18.54
N THR A 44 3.89 2.20 19.12
CA THR A 44 4.62 1.34 20.06
C THR A 44 5.21 2.19 21.19
N HIS A 45 5.41 1.58 22.35
CA HIS A 45 6.19 2.16 23.45
C HIS A 45 7.45 1.33 23.75
N GLN A 46 8.36 1.84 24.60
CA GLN A 46 9.65 1.20 24.86
C GLN A 46 9.56 -0.24 25.40
N TYR A 47 8.48 -0.57 26.12
CA TYR A 47 8.24 -1.92 26.64
C TYR A 47 7.45 -2.85 25.69
N THR A 48 7.10 -2.40 24.49
CA THR A 48 6.42 -3.25 23.50
C THR A 48 7.29 -4.46 23.20
N ASN A 49 6.72 -5.66 23.18
CA ASN A 49 7.48 -6.89 22.96
C ASN A 49 8.69 -7.06 23.91
N ASN A 50 8.56 -6.61 25.17
CA ASN A 50 9.66 -6.56 26.14
C ASN A 50 10.89 -5.78 25.63
N GLY A 51 10.65 -4.74 24.82
CA GLY A 51 11.69 -3.92 24.18
C GLY A 51 12.38 -4.58 22.98
N ASN A 52 11.98 -5.80 22.60
CA ASN A 52 12.57 -6.49 21.47
C ASN A 52 11.96 -6.03 20.15
N ASN A 53 12.80 -6.00 19.11
CA ASN A 53 12.32 -5.79 17.75
C ASN A 53 11.35 -6.90 17.34
N PHE A 54 10.43 -6.57 16.44
CA PHE A 54 9.49 -7.53 15.87
C PHE A 54 9.16 -7.19 14.42
N TYR A 55 8.48 -8.11 13.76
CA TYR A 55 8.01 -7.93 12.40
C TYR A 55 6.49 -7.84 12.36
N LEU A 56 6.00 -6.96 11.49
CA LEU A 56 4.63 -6.98 10.98
C LEU A 56 4.64 -7.69 9.63
N LEU A 57 3.87 -8.77 9.51
CA LEU A 57 3.54 -9.39 8.23
C LEU A 57 2.19 -8.89 7.74
N VAL A 58 2.11 -8.53 6.47
CA VAL A 58 0.89 -8.04 5.82
C VAL A 58 0.60 -8.86 4.59
N ALA A 59 -0.63 -9.36 4.47
CA ALA A 59 -1.09 -10.09 3.30
C ALA A 59 -2.60 -9.90 3.08
N GLN A 60 -3.04 -9.97 1.82
CA GLN A 60 -4.46 -10.13 1.49
C GLN A 60 -4.80 -11.60 1.33
N ASP A 61 -5.54 -12.15 2.28
CA ASP A 61 -5.90 -13.57 2.32
C ASP A 61 -7.40 -13.77 2.58
N ASN A 62 -7.87 -15.00 2.39
CA ASN A 62 -9.25 -15.36 2.68
C ASN A 62 -9.46 -15.66 4.17
N ASN A 63 -10.72 -15.73 4.60
CA ASN A 63 -11.07 -15.92 6.01
C ASN A 63 -10.55 -17.26 6.57
N LYS A 64 -10.55 -18.32 5.75
CA LYS A 64 -10.05 -19.64 6.14
C LYS A 64 -8.56 -19.59 6.43
N SER A 65 -7.77 -18.97 5.55
CA SER A 65 -6.33 -18.77 5.71
C SER A 65 -6.04 -17.99 6.99
N TYR A 66 -6.69 -16.84 7.19
CA TYR A 66 -6.51 -16.02 8.40
C TYR A 66 -6.79 -16.75 9.71
N ILE A 67 -7.90 -17.52 9.77
CA ILE A 67 -8.22 -18.31 10.96
C ILE A 67 -7.15 -19.40 11.17
N SER A 68 -6.77 -20.10 10.10
CA SER A 68 -5.84 -21.23 10.15
C SER A 68 -4.39 -20.85 10.46
N HIS A 69 -3.96 -19.62 10.14
CA HIS A 69 -2.61 -19.16 10.43
C HIS A 69 -2.39 -19.11 11.95
N SER A 70 -1.57 -20.05 12.41
CA SER A 70 -0.97 -20.06 13.74
C SER A 70 0.33 -19.28 13.74
N TYR A 71 0.77 -18.88 14.92
CA TYR A 71 2.03 -18.19 15.11
C TYR A 71 3.22 -18.95 14.49
N TYR A 72 3.33 -20.24 14.81
CA TYR A 72 4.36 -21.13 14.24
C TYR A 72 4.29 -21.28 12.72
N SER A 73 3.08 -21.37 12.15
CA SER A 73 2.92 -21.47 10.69
C SER A 73 3.47 -20.23 9.98
N LEU A 74 3.26 -19.04 10.54
CA LEU A 74 3.76 -17.79 9.96
C LEU A 74 5.28 -17.67 10.11
N TYR A 75 5.86 -18.10 11.24
CA TYR A 75 7.31 -18.18 11.39
C TYR A 75 7.95 -19.11 10.36
N SER A 76 7.38 -20.29 10.14
CA SER A 76 7.88 -21.23 9.13
C SER A 76 7.80 -20.68 7.71
N GLN A 77 6.85 -19.78 7.45
CA GLN A 77 6.61 -19.14 6.17
C GLN A 77 7.12 -17.70 6.11
N PHE A 78 7.97 -17.28 7.05
CA PHE A 78 8.43 -15.90 7.17
C PHE A 78 9.08 -15.38 5.87
N ASN A 79 9.70 -16.26 5.09
CA ASN A 79 10.33 -15.90 3.82
C ASN A 79 9.44 -16.06 2.58
N SER A 80 8.16 -16.39 2.77
CA SER A 80 7.21 -16.50 1.66
C SER A 80 6.97 -15.13 1.02
N SER A 81 6.93 -15.09 -0.31
CA SER A 81 6.59 -13.89 -1.09
C SER A 81 5.14 -13.44 -0.92
N GLN A 82 4.30 -14.27 -0.29
CA GLN A 82 2.92 -13.92 0.04
C GLN A 82 2.83 -12.77 1.06
N TYR A 83 3.86 -12.59 1.90
CA TYR A 83 3.85 -11.61 2.98
C TYR A 83 4.77 -10.43 2.68
N GLN A 84 4.20 -9.24 2.78
CA GLN A 84 5.02 -8.04 2.92
C GLN A 84 5.47 -7.92 4.38
N ARG A 85 6.75 -7.61 4.56
CA ARG A 85 7.41 -7.59 5.88
C ARG A 85 7.83 -6.19 6.24
N TYR A 86 7.50 -5.77 7.46
CA TYR A 86 7.94 -4.51 8.02
C TYR A 86 8.61 -4.74 9.36
N PHE A 87 9.79 -4.16 9.54
CA PHE A 87 10.57 -4.26 10.76
C PHE A 87 10.23 -3.10 11.70
N ILE A 88 10.02 -3.40 12.97
CA ILE A 88 9.61 -2.43 13.99
C ILE A 88 10.56 -2.54 15.19
N THR A 89 11.05 -1.39 15.64
CA THR A 89 11.96 -1.26 16.80
C THR A 89 11.27 -0.44 17.88
N PRO A 90 10.74 -1.06 18.94
CA PRO A 90 10.16 -0.32 20.07
C PRO A 90 11.14 0.74 20.61
N LYS A 91 10.70 2.00 20.67
CA LYS A 91 11.42 3.06 21.39
C LYS A 91 10.41 3.84 22.24
N TYR A 92 10.89 4.89 22.90
CA TYR A 92 10.01 5.85 23.58
C TYR A 92 8.99 6.38 22.55
N GLU A 93 7.70 6.14 22.82
CA GLU A 93 6.53 6.51 21.99
C GLU A 93 6.82 6.65 20.49
N SER A 94 6.92 5.53 19.79
CA SER A 94 7.26 5.49 18.36
C SER A 94 6.06 5.16 17.51
N SER A 95 5.90 5.94 16.43
CA SER A 95 4.89 5.71 15.40
C SER A 95 5.56 5.36 14.07
N TYR A 96 5.14 4.27 13.47
CA TYR A 96 5.54 3.80 12.16
C TYR A 96 4.41 4.00 11.16
N SER A 97 4.74 4.29 9.91
CA SER A 97 3.77 4.38 8.82
C SER A 97 4.24 3.52 7.66
N PHE A 98 3.44 2.52 7.30
CA PHE A 98 3.73 1.60 6.20
C PHE A 98 2.66 1.73 5.11
N SER A 99 3.09 1.68 3.85
CA SER A 99 2.19 1.57 2.69
C SER A 99 2.17 0.14 2.20
N TYR A 100 0.98 -0.39 1.93
CA TYR A 100 0.75 -1.72 1.39
C TYR A 100 -0.21 -1.67 0.19
N PRO A 101 0.15 -2.19 -1.00
CA PRO A 101 -0.75 -2.23 -2.16
C PRO A 101 -2.03 -3.01 -1.87
N LEU A 102 -3.19 -2.48 -2.26
CA LEU A 102 -4.49 -2.98 -1.82
C LEU A 102 -5.41 -3.35 -2.98
N ASP A 103 -5.78 -4.62 -3.07
CA ASP A 103 -7.00 -5.04 -3.78
C ASP A 103 -8.23 -4.65 -2.93
N GLN A 104 -9.01 -3.67 -3.38
CA GLN A 104 -10.16 -3.12 -2.64
C GLN A 104 -11.25 -4.15 -2.31
N LYS A 105 -11.24 -5.32 -2.96
CA LYS A 105 -12.24 -6.37 -2.74
C LYS A 105 -11.79 -7.41 -1.72
N LYS A 106 -10.52 -7.38 -1.30
CA LYS A 106 -9.96 -8.35 -0.36
C LYS A 106 -9.68 -7.72 0.99
N ALA A 107 -9.90 -8.51 2.03
CA ALA A 107 -9.50 -8.12 3.39
C ALA A 107 -7.98 -8.24 3.52
N THR A 108 -7.41 -7.40 4.38
CA THR A 108 -5.97 -7.41 4.66
C THR A 108 -5.75 -7.92 6.07
N SER A 109 -4.86 -8.91 6.21
CA SER A 109 -4.48 -9.49 7.48
C SER A 109 -3.15 -8.90 7.93
N LEU A 110 -3.10 -8.49 9.20
CA LEU A 110 -1.93 -7.95 9.88
C LEU A 110 -1.51 -8.95 10.95
N TYR A 111 -0.28 -9.44 10.87
CA TYR A 111 0.27 -10.40 11.83
C TYR A 111 1.49 -9.80 12.53
N PHE A 112 1.42 -9.67 13.84
CA PHE A 112 2.48 -9.11 14.67
C PHE A 112 3.27 -10.25 15.31
N LEU A 113 4.53 -10.42 14.88
CA LEU A 113 5.40 -11.49 15.35
C LEU A 113 6.12 -11.08 16.64
N LEU A 114 5.39 -11.06 17.76
CA LEU A 114 5.87 -10.76 19.11
C LEU A 114 6.42 -12.00 19.83
N ASN A 115 7.48 -11.85 20.63
CA ASN A 115 8.12 -12.95 21.37
C ASN A 115 7.18 -13.68 22.35
N SER A 116 6.08 -13.04 22.78
CA SER A 116 5.01 -13.70 23.52
C SER A 116 3.84 -14.03 22.57
N ASP A 117 3.25 -15.21 22.73
CA ASP A 117 2.04 -15.61 22.00
C ASP A 117 0.78 -14.95 22.60
N SER A 118 0.83 -13.63 22.78
CA SER A 118 -0.28 -12.86 23.34
C SER A 118 -1.58 -13.21 22.61
N ARG A 119 -2.74 -13.27 23.30
CA ARG A 119 -3.99 -13.73 22.66
C ARG A 119 -4.44 -12.87 21.46
N GLN A 120 -3.83 -11.69 21.25
CA GLN A 120 -4.23 -10.72 20.24
C GLN A 120 -3.02 -10.25 19.42
N TRP A 121 -2.41 -11.17 18.66
CA TRP A 121 -1.25 -10.89 17.80
C TRP A 121 -1.61 -10.73 16.31
N LYS A 122 -2.87 -10.94 15.93
CA LYS A 122 -3.34 -10.77 14.54
C LYS A 122 -4.61 -9.94 14.45
N LEU A 123 -4.68 -9.11 13.42
CA LEU A 123 -5.82 -8.25 13.11
C LEU A 123 -6.26 -8.45 11.66
N ARG A 124 -7.54 -8.18 11.38
CA ARG A 124 -8.11 -8.24 10.04
C ARG A 124 -8.78 -6.92 9.69
N VAL A 125 -8.26 -6.27 8.66
CA VAL A 125 -8.78 -5.04 8.09
C VAL A 125 -9.81 -5.38 7.02
N LYS A 126 -10.96 -4.73 7.07
CA LYS A 126 -12.05 -4.95 6.09
C LYS A 126 -11.62 -4.48 4.69
N PRO A 127 -12.17 -5.07 3.61
CA PRO A 127 -11.92 -4.60 2.24
C PRO A 127 -12.24 -3.11 2.08
N GLY A 128 -11.44 -2.41 1.28
CA GLY A 128 -11.64 -0.99 0.94
C GLY A 128 -11.22 0.03 2.00
N VAL A 129 -10.81 -0.39 3.19
CA VAL A 129 -10.22 0.51 4.20
C VAL A 129 -8.85 0.97 3.70
N LYS A 130 -8.63 2.29 3.68
CA LYS A 130 -7.39 2.91 3.18
C LYS A 130 -6.39 3.28 4.27
N LYS A 131 -6.85 3.39 5.51
CA LYS A 131 -6.01 3.77 6.65
C LYS A 131 -6.43 2.99 7.87
N VAL A 132 -5.45 2.47 8.60
CA VAL A 132 -5.64 1.80 9.88
C VAL A 132 -4.61 2.33 10.87
N THR A 133 -5.04 2.56 12.11
CA THR A 133 -4.13 2.84 13.23
C THR A 133 -4.16 1.65 14.17
N VAL A 134 -2.98 1.16 14.51
CA VAL A 134 -2.79 0.03 15.40
C VAL A 134 -1.92 0.48 16.55
N ASP A 135 -2.39 0.24 17.77
CA ASP A 135 -1.59 0.37 18.97
C ASP A 135 -1.11 -1.03 19.41
N VAL A 136 0.18 -1.15 19.65
CA VAL A 136 0.82 -2.40 20.08
C VAL A 136 1.42 -2.17 21.46
N SER A 137 0.79 -2.75 22.46
CA SER A 137 1.26 -2.76 23.84
C SER A 137 2.05 -4.03 24.15
N SER A 138 2.55 -4.15 25.38
CA SER A 138 3.30 -5.30 25.88
C SER A 138 2.60 -6.66 25.66
N ASP A 139 1.27 -6.68 25.68
CA ASP A 139 0.45 -7.90 25.73
C ASP A 139 -0.71 -7.90 24.73
N LYS A 140 -0.89 -6.82 23.95
CA LYS A 140 -2.09 -6.64 23.14
C LYS A 140 -1.82 -5.84 21.87
N VAL A 141 -2.56 -6.19 20.83
CA VAL A 141 -2.68 -5.38 19.60
C VAL A 141 -4.12 -4.90 19.50
N THR A 142 -4.33 -3.59 19.39
CA THR A 142 -5.65 -2.96 19.23
C THR A 142 -5.71 -2.08 18.00
N MET A 143 -6.87 -2.07 17.35
CA MET A 143 -7.12 -1.32 16.13
C MET A 143 -8.23 -0.30 16.39
N ASP A 144 -7.97 0.95 16.01
CA ASP A 144 -8.94 2.04 16.02
C ASP A 144 -9.54 2.29 14.63
#